data_AF-A0A942PJN9-F1
#
_entry.id   AF-A0A942PJN9-F1
#
_cell.length_a   1.000
_cell.length_b   1.000
_cell.length_c   1.000
_cell.angle_alpha   90.00
_cell.angle_beta   90.00
_cell.angle_gamma   90.00
#
_symmetry.space_group_name_H-M   'P 1'
#
loop_
_entity.id
_entity.type
_entity.pdbx_description
1 polymer ?
#
loop_
_entity_poly.entity_id
_entity_poly.type
_entity_poly.pdbx_seq_one_letter_code
_entity_poly.pdbx_strand_id
1 'polypeptide(L)'
;MSKPPISLVLAFLLPVLTTGCGDLLPRGETVAESPWQSFEDAQQTFNQIVPRVTTVADLKRLKLDPLSNPNITLLNYSDVLRRFIPSPAIDPNDLEAGVRECLQAKSACSGYEVDQRSLKRKRFGNFWVDFLNFQRKTDIVGWRFNGVILIKDGVVIYKLTGGQPHIHEHEDSRNPLGPFQGIGESRLLNVR
;
A
#
# COMPACT_ATOMS: atom_id res chain seq x y z
N MET A 1 72.26 -3.81 -38.58
CA MET A 1 71.73 -2.46 -38.23
C MET A 1 70.37 -2.34 -38.91
N SER A 2 69.22 -2.03 -38.31
CA SER A 2 68.78 -1.68 -36.97
C SER A 2 67.30 -2.11 -36.92
N LYS A 3 66.85 -2.78 -35.86
CA LYS A 3 65.44 -3.18 -35.67
C LYS A 3 64.63 -1.94 -35.28
N PRO A 4 63.44 -1.66 -35.88
CA PRO A 4 62.56 -0.62 -35.36
C PRO A 4 61.88 -1.09 -34.06
N PRO A 5 61.57 -0.18 -33.13
CA PRO A 5 61.21 -0.53 -31.76
C PRO A 5 59.76 -1.05 -31.66
N ILE A 6 59.62 -2.26 -31.13
CA ILE A 6 58.36 -2.95 -30.81
C ILE A 6 57.62 -2.29 -29.61
N SER A 7 58.08 -1.14 -29.11
CA SER A 7 57.66 -0.61 -27.81
C SER A 7 56.48 0.38 -27.83
N LEU A 8 55.81 0.60 -28.96
CA LEU A 8 54.78 1.66 -29.08
C LEU A 8 53.43 1.18 -29.63
N VAL A 9 53.11 -0.10 -29.45
CA VAL A 9 51.78 -0.67 -29.78
C VAL A 9 51.00 -1.08 -28.53
N LEU A 10 51.63 -1.05 -27.34
CA LEU A 10 51.02 -1.51 -26.09
C LEU A 10 50.31 -0.42 -25.25
N ALA A 11 50.11 0.79 -25.80
CA ALA A 11 49.62 1.94 -25.03
C ALA A 11 48.24 2.47 -25.47
N PHE A 12 47.57 1.83 -26.44
CA PHE A 12 46.30 2.35 -26.99
C PHE A 12 45.11 1.38 -26.91
N LEU A 13 45.15 0.43 -25.96
CA LEU A 13 44.10 -0.60 -25.80
C LEU A 13 43.32 -0.54 -24.48
N LEU A 14 43.52 0.52 -23.68
CA LEU A 14 42.68 0.82 -22.51
C LEU A 14 42.37 2.32 -22.53
N PRO A 15 41.18 2.76 -23.00
CA PRO A 15 40.02 2.76 -22.10
C PRO A 15 38.67 2.66 -22.86
N VAL A 16 38.08 1.47 -22.98
CA VAL A 16 36.70 1.31 -23.52
C VAL A 16 35.84 0.41 -22.63
N LEU A 17 35.98 0.52 -21.31
CA LEU A 17 35.19 -0.28 -20.36
C LEU A 17 34.51 0.52 -19.24
N THR A 18 34.43 1.86 -19.35
CA THR A 18 33.85 2.68 -18.27
C THR A 18 32.39 3.11 -18.48
N THR A 19 31.72 2.68 -19.55
CA THR A 19 30.30 3.02 -19.77
C THR A 19 29.39 1.82 -19.54
N GLY A 20 29.00 1.57 -18.29
CA GLY A 20 27.95 0.57 -18.05
C GLY A 20 27.82 0.08 -16.62
N CYS A 21 27.33 0.91 -15.70
CA CYS A 21 26.65 0.47 -14.46
C CYS A 21 25.90 1.67 -13.85
N GLY A 22 25.02 2.31 -14.64
CA GLY A 22 24.24 3.47 -14.19
C GLY A 22 22.82 3.14 -13.71
N ASP A 23 22.26 1.99 -14.07
CA ASP A 23 20.79 1.77 -13.99
C ASP A 23 20.37 0.55 -13.17
N LEU A 24 21.27 0.00 -12.35
CA LEU A 24 21.01 -1.21 -11.55
C LEU A 24 20.46 -0.91 -10.15
N LEU A 25 19.64 0.14 -10.04
CA LEU A 25 18.96 0.48 -8.79
C LEU A 25 17.65 -0.32 -8.68
N PRO A 26 17.45 -1.11 -7.60
CA PRO A 26 16.20 -1.83 -7.41
C PRO A 26 15.06 -0.82 -7.21
N ARG A 27 14.05 -0.93 -8.06
CA ARG A 27 12.78 -0.22 -7.92
C ARG A 27 11.80 -1.19 -7.25
N GLY A 28 11.13 -0.71 -6.21
CA GLY A 28 10.11 -1.48 -5.51
C GLY A 28 8.74 -0.89 -5.80
N GLU A 29 7.82 -1.71 -6.28
CA GLU A 29 6.41 -1.33 -6.39
C GLU A 29 5.61 -2.19 -5.41
N THR A 30 4.76 -1.54 -4.62
CA THR A 30 3.82 -2.23 -3.73
C THR A 30 2.42 -1.79 -4.13
N VAL A 31 1.81 -2.57 -5.01
CA VAL A 31 0.43 -2.37 -5.47
C VAL A 31 -0.40 -3.49 -4.86
N ALA A 32 -1.34 -3.15 -3.98
CA ALA A 32 -2.37 -4.10 -3.60
C ALA A 32 -3.25 -4.40 -4.82
N GLU A 33 -3.61 -5.66 -5.06
CA GLU A 33 -4.54 -6.00 -6.14
C GLU A 33 -5.84 -5.20 -5.95
N SER A 34 -6.07 -4.24 -6.85
CA SER A 34 -7.17 -3.29 -6.78
C SER A 34 -7.79 -3.14 -8.18
N PRO A 35 -9.12 -3.05 -8.29
CA PRO A 35 -9.78 -2.77 -9.56
C PRO A 35 -9.58 -1.33 -10.04
N TRP A 36 -9.07 -0.43 -9.18
CA TRP A 36 -8.92 0.99 -9.44
C TRP A 36 -7.46 1.40 -9.64
N GLN A 37 -7.23 2.30 -10.60
CA GLN A 37 -5.89 2.83 -10.91
C GLN A 37 -5.60 4.13 -10.13
N SER A 38 -6.64 4.87 -9.76
CA SER A 38 -6.55 6.14 -9.03
C SER A 38 -7.51 6.20 -7.84
N PHE A 39 -7.26 7.17 -6.95
CA PHE A 39 -8.18 7.51 -5.87
C PHE A 39 -9.54 7.96 -6.43
N GLU A 40 -9.53 8.71 -7.53
CA GLU A 40 -10.70 9.24 -8.19
C GLU A 40 -11.58 8.12 -8.76
N ASP A 41 -10.98 7.07 -9.35
CA ASP A 41 -11.73 5.92 -9.86
C ASP A 41 -12.48 5.19 -8.73
N ALA A 42 -11.81 5.02 -7.58
CA ALA A 42 -12.41 4.42 -6.40
C ALA A 42 -13.56 5.30 -5.86
N GLN A 43 -13.33 6.62 -5.76
CA GLN A 43 -14.34 7.57 -5.34
C GLN A 43 -15.56 7.58 -6.29
N GLN A 44 -15.33 7.55 -7.61
CA GLN A 44 -16.40 7.49 -8.61
C GLN A 44 -17.21 6.20 -8.49
N THR A 45 -16.57 5.07 -8.19
CA THR A 45 -17.28 3.81 -7.96
C THR A 45 -18.16 3.89 -6.72
N PHE A 46 -17.64 4.43 -5.61
CA PHE A 46 -18.41 4.65 -4.38
C PHE A 46 -19.52 5.71 -4.53
N ASN A 47 -19.37 6.66 -5.46
CA ASN A 47 -20.39 7.66 -5.75
C ASN A 47 -21.64 7.03 -6.38
N GLN A 48 -21.51 5.88 -7.07
CA GLN A 48 -22.64 5.14 -7.64
C GLN A 48 -23.52 4.45 -6.58
N ILE A 49 -23.02 4.30 -5.36
CA ILE A 49 -23.77 3.68 -4.25
C ILE A 49 -24.76 4.70 -3.71
N VAL A 50 -26.05 4.38 -3.77
CA VAL A 50 -27.14 5.18 -3.24
C VAL A 50 -27.72 4.45 -2.02
N PRO A 51 -27.57 4.99 -0.80
CA PRO A 51 -28.17 4.40 0.39
C PRO A 51 -29.67 4.20 0.23
N ARG A 52 -30.18 3.09 0.76
CA ARG A 52 -31.55 2.55 0.68
C ARG A 52 -32.02 2.11 -0.71
N VAL A 53 -31.14 2.16 -1.71
CA VAL A 53 -31.45 1.73 -3.08
C VAL A 53 -30.50 0.64 -3.53
N THR A 54 -29.19 0.84 -3.34
CA THR A 54 -28.16 -0.10 -3.75
C THR A 54 -28.21 -1.38 -2.91
N THR A 55 -28.23 -2.52 -3.58
CA THR A 55 -28.27 -3.86 -2.97
C THR A 55 -26.89 -4.51 -2.93
N VAL A 56 -26.74 -5.59 -2.17
CA VAL A 56 -25.51 -6.43 -2.18
C VAL A 56 -25.20 -6.96 -3.59
N ALA A 57 -26.22 -7.27 -4.39
CA ALA A 57 -26.02 -7.71 -5.77
C ALA A 57 -25.42 -6.59 -6.64
N ASP A 58 -25.82 -5.34 -6.40
CA ASP A 58 -25.25 -4.18 -7.08
C ASP A 58 -23.81 -3.94 -6.66
N LEU A 59 -23.51 -4.04 -5.36
CA LEU A 59 -22.15 -3.95 -4.85
C LEU A 59 -21.24 -5.00 -5.50
N LYS A 60 -21.73 -6.23 -5.67
CA LYS A 60 -20.99 -7.28 -6.39
C LYS A 60 -20.70 -6.91 -7.84
N ARG A 61 -21.66 -6.30 -8.55
CA ARG A 61 -21.44 -5.78 -9.92
C ARG A 61 -20.40 -4.66 -9.96
N LEU A 62 -20.30 -3.87 -8.89
CA LEU A 62 -19.26 -2.85 -8.70
C LEU A 62 -17.91 -3.42 -8.21
N LYS A 63 -17.76 -4.74 -8.14
CA LYS A 63 -16.59 -5.43 -7.55
C LYS A 63 -16.35 -5.09 -6.08
N LEU A 64 -17.41 -4.75 -5.35
CA LEU A 64 -17.44 -4.45 -3.92
C LEU A 64 -18.04 -5.61 -3.13
N ASP A 65 -17.47 -6.80 -3.29
CA ASP A 65 -17.90 -8.03 -2.59
C ASP A 65 -16.69 -8.67 -1.89
N PRO A 66 -16.70 -8.80 -0.55
CA PRO A 66 -15.59 -9.38 0.22
C PRO A 66 -15.34 -10.86 -0.07
N LEU A 67 -16.33 -11.57 -0.61
CA LEU A 67 -16.17 -12.99 -0.95
C LEU A 67 -15.47 -13.20 -2.29
N SER A 68 -15.55 -12.23 -3.21
CA SER A 68 -15.00 -12.36 -4.55
C SER A 68 -13.79 -11.47 -4.82
N ASN A 69 -13.55 -10.44 -4.01
CA ASN A 69 -12.45 -9.49 -4.22
C ASN A 69 -11.56 -9.41 -2.98
N PRO A 70 -10.23 -9.54 -3.15
CA PRO A 70 -9.30 -9.33 -2.05
C PRO A 70 -9.33 -7.86 -1.58
N ASN A 71 -8.81 -7.60 -0.38
CA ASN A 71 -8.70 -6.26 0.21
C ASN A 71 -10.06 -5.58 0.51
N ILE A 72 -11.11 -6.37 0.69
CA ILE A 72 -12.39 -5.93 1.26
C ILE A 72 -12.67 -6.76 2.52
N THR A 73 -12.79 -6.08 3.66
CA THR A 73 -13.03 -6.70 4.96
C THR A 73 -14.52 -6.75 5.25
N LEU A 74 -15.03 -7.92 5.64
CA LEU A 74 -16.38 -8.05 6.20
C LEU A 74 -16.35 -7.66 7.69
N LEU A 75 -17.04 -6.57 8.03
CA LEU A 75 -17.21 -6.08 9.39
C LEU A 75 -18.45 -6.70 10.03
N ASN A 76 -18.28 -7.26 11.22
CA ASN A 76 -19.40 -7.68 12.08
C ASN A 76 -19.86 -6.52 12.99
N TYR A 77 -20.87 -6.78 13.83
CA TYR A 77 -21.39 -5.81 14.78
C TYR A 77 -20.31 -5.18 15.68
N SER A 78 -19.39 -5.96 16.23
CA SER A 78 -18.31 -5.46 17.11
C SER A 78 -17.32 -4.59 16.37
N ASP A 79 -17.04 -4.88 15.10
CA ASP A 79 -16.16 -4.08 14.26
C ASP A 79 -16.80 -2.73 13.93
N VAL A 80 -18.08 -2.73 13.54
CA VAL A 80 -18.86 -1.51 13.30
C VAL A 80 -18.92 -0.67 14.59
N LEU A 81 -19.22 -1.29 15.73
CA LEU A 81 -19.31 -0.59 17.02
C LEU A 81 -17.99 0.10 17.38
N ARG A 82 -16.86 -0.63 17.31
CA ARG A 82 -15.54 -0.06 17.62
C ARG A 82 -15.13 1.07 16.67
N ARG A 83 -15.61 1.03 15.42
CA ARG A 83 -15.28 2.03 14.41
C ARG A 83 -16.06 3.33 14.57
N PHE A 84 -17.35 3.26 14.89
CA PHE A 84 -18.21 4.44 15.01
C PHE A 84 -18.35 4.96 16.45
N ILE A 85 -18.07 4.13 17.44
CA ILE A 85 -18.04 4.50 18.87
C ILE A 85 -16.68 4.10 19.45
N PRO A 86 -15.59 4.82 19.09
CA PRO A 86 -14.26 4.55 19.62
C PRO A 86 -14.11 4.89 21.11
N SER A 87 -15.03 5.67 21.68
CA SER A 87 -15.01 6.11 23.07
C SER A 87 -16.41 6.08 23.69
N PRO A 88 -16.55 5.71 24.98
CA PRO A 88 -17.83 5.76 25.71
C PRO A 88 -18.44 7.16 25.83
N ALA A 89 -17.68 8.22 25.55
CA ALA A 89 -18.15 9.61 25.62
C ALA A 89 -19.05 10.01 24.44
N ILE A 90 -19.13 9.20 23.39
CA ILE A 90 -19.94 9.48 22.20
C ILE A 90 -21.37 8.97 22.44
N ASP A 91 -22.36 9.86 22.38
CA ASP A 91 -23.76 9.46 22.43
C ASP A 91 -24.17 8.80 21.10
N PRO A 92 -24.71 7.57 21.10
CA PRO A 92 -25.23 6.91 19.89
C PRO A 92 -26.30 7.74 19.14
N ASN A 93 -26.97 8.68 19.81
CA ASN A 93 -27.97 9.56 19.20
C ASN A 93 -27.36 10.65 18.32
N ASP A 94 -26.09 11.00 18.51
CA ASP A 94 -25.37 11.97 17.67
C ASP A 94 -24.84 11.34 16.37
N LEU A 95 -24.88 10.02 16.26
CA LEU A 95 -24.47 9.29 15.06
C LEU A 95 -25.47 9.51 13.91
N GLU A 96 -24.96 9.50 12.69
CA GLU A 96 -25.78 9.55 11.48
C GLU A 96 -26.82 8.41 11.45
N ALA A 97 -27.98 8.69 10.86
CA ALA A 97 -29.14 7.80 10.92
C ALA A 97 -28.83 6.36 10.47
N GLY A 98 -28.07 6.18 9.39
CA GLY A 98 -27.71 4.85 8.87
C GLY A 98 -26.76 4.07 9.77
N VAL A 99 -25.86 4.77 10.49
CA VAL A 99 -24.97 4.14 11.48
C VAL A 99 -25.79 3.68 12.69
N ARG A 100 -26.66 4.56 13.20
CA ARG A 100 -27.54 4.24 14.33
C ARG A 100 -28.45 3.05 14.02
N GLU A 101 -29.03 3.04 12.83
CA GLU A 101 -29.86 1.93 12.34
C GLU A 101 -29.08 0.60 12.32
N CYS A 102 -27.84 0.63 11.83
CA CYS A 102 -26.97 -0.56 11.82
C CYS A 102 -26.68 -1.08 13.23
N LEU A 103 -26.32 -0.19 14.16
CA LEU A 103 -26.01 -0.55 15.54
C LEU A 103 -27.24 -1.10 16.28
N GLN A 104 -28.43 -0.56 16.02
CA GLN A 104 -29.68 -1.07 16.56
C GLN A 104 -30.05 -2.46 16.01
N ALA A 105 -29.73 -2.72 14.74
CA ALA A 105 -29.99 -4.00 14.08
C ALA A 105 -29.03 -5.14 14.51
N LYS A 106 -27.94 -4.83 15.24
CA LYS A 106 -26.98 -5.81 15.77
C LYS A 106 -26.46 -6.76 14.68
N SER A 107 -26.67 -8.07 14.84
CA SER A 107 -26.21 -9.10 13.90
C SER A 107 -26.94 -9.10 12.55
N ALA A 108 -28.07 -8.40 12.43
CA ALA A 108 -28.75 -8.22 11.14
C ALA A 108 -28.10 -7.13 10.27
N CYS A 109 -27.15 -6.37 10.82
CA CYS A 109 -26.31 -5.46 10.06
C CYS A 109 -24.89 -6.00 9.91
N SER A 110 -24.34 -5.82 8.73
CA SER A 110 -22.93 -6.08 8.40
C SER A 110 -22.32 -4.87 7.72
N GLY A 111 -21.01 -4.69 7.84
CA GLY A 111 -20.28 -3.66 7.10
C GLY A 111 -19.30 -4.25 6.10
N TYR A 112 -19.05 -3.57 4.99
CA TYR A 112 -17.89 -3.81 4.14
C TYR A 112 -16.91 -2.66 4.31
N GLU A 113 -15.66 -2.98 4.62
CA GLU A 113 -14.57 -2.02 4.64
C GLU A 113 -13.65 -2.25 3.46
N VAL A 114 -13.32 -1.18 2.77
CA VAL A 114 -12.40 -1.16 1.63
C VAL A 114 -11.22 -0.31 2.04
N ASP A 115 -10.03 -0.92 2.12
CA ASP A 115 -8.77 -0.20 2.35
C ASP A 115 -7.81 -0.52 1.21
N GLN A 116 -7.77 0.37 0.22
CA GLN A 116 -6.94 0.22 -0.96
C GLN A 116 -5.77 1.16 -0.90
N ARG A 117 -4.58 0.64 -1.21
CA ARG A 117 -3.34 1.40 -1.19
C ARG A 117 -2.51 1.06 -2.40
N SER A 118 -2.11 2.09 -3.15
CA SER A 118 -1.17 1.98 -4.25
C SER A 118 0.02 2.88 -3.98
N LEU A 119 1.20 2.28 -3.81
CA LEU A 119 2.44 3.03 -3.57
C LEU A 119 3.53 2.60 -4.55
N LYS A 120 4.23 3.60 -5.08
CA LYS A 120 5.46 3.44 -5.86
C LYS A 120 6.62 3.96 -5.02
N ARG A 121 7.62 3.11 -4.80
CA ARG A 121 8.83 3.48 -4.05
C ARG A 121 10.00 3.65 -5.03
N LYS A 122 10.53 4.86 -5.11
CA LYS A 122 11.72 5.16 -5.90
C LYS A 122 12.91 5.36 -4.97
N ARG A 123 13.91 4.49 -5.09
CA ARG A 123 15.18 4.62 -4.35
C ARG A 123 16.10 5.59 -5.06
N PHE A 124 16.76 6.46 -4.29
CA PHE A 124 17.83 7.34 -4.76
C PHE A 124 19.15 6.93 -4.12
N GLY A 125 20.21 6.71 -4.92
CA GLY A 125 21.55 6.36 -4.43
C GLY A 125 22.49 5.89 -5.54
N ASN A 126 23.81 5.97 -5.33
CA ASN A 126 24.84 5.46 -6.25
C ASN A 126 25.49 4.22 -5.59
N PHE A 127 25.49 3.07 -6.28
CA PHE A 127 25.89 1.76 -5.74
C PHE A 127 27.26 1.75 -5.04
N TRP A 128 28.20 2.59 -5.48
CA TRP A 128 29.57 2.63 -4.94
C TRP A 128 29.70 3.19 -3.52
N VAL A 129 28.75 4.01 -3.05
CA VAL A 129 28.68 4.46 -1.64
C VAL A 129 27.83 3.50 -0.80
N ASP A 130 26.98 2.70 -1.45
CA ASP A 130 26.11 1.70 -0.83
C ASP A 130 26.81 0.39 -0.45
N PHE A 131 28.03 0.12 -0.94
CA PHE A 131 28.84 -1.02 -0.44
C PHE A 131 29.25 -0.84 1.04
N LEU A 132 29.23 0.40 1.53
CA LEU A 132 29.39 0.74 2.96
C LEU A 132 28.04 0.99 3.68
N ASN A 133 26.91 0.94 2.96
CA ASN A 133 25.54 0.77 3.43
C ASN A 133 25.09 1.54 4.70
N PHE A 134 25.41 2.84 4.82
CA PHE A 134 25.06 3.63 6.01
C PHE A 134 23.77 4.46 5.89
N GLN A 135 23.25 4.72 4.69
CA GLN A 135 22.07 5.57 4.51
C GLN A 135 21.29 5.25 3.23
N ARG A 136 19.96 5.11 3.34
CA ARG A 136 19.02 4.83 2.26
C ARG A 136 17.96 5.91 2.21
N LYS A 137 17.84 6.60 1.07
CA LYS A 137 16.75 7.55 0.81
C LYS A 137 15.76 6.96 -0.19
N THR A 138 14.49 6.93 0.19
CA THR A 138 13.39 6.42 -0.63
C THR A 138 12.29 7.45 -0.70
N ASP A 139 11.89 7.83 -1.92
CA ASP A 139 10.68 8.61 -2.13
C ASP A 139 9.52 7.65 -2.38
N ILE A 140 8.43 7.86 -1.65
CA ILE A 140 7.22 7.07 -1.73
C ILE A 140 6.13 8.00 -2.26
N VAL A 141 5.59 7.66 -3.44
CA VAL A 141 4.44 8.35 -4.03
C VAL A 141 3.27 7.39 -4.14
N GLY A 142 2.04 7.88 -4.01
CA GLY A 142 0.89 7.02 -4.20
C GLY A 142 -0.43 7.63 -3.74
N TRP A 143 -1.38 6.76 -3.46
CA TRP A 143 -2.70 7.12 -2.94
C TRP A 143 -3.24 6.00 -2.04
N ARG A 144 -4.18 6.37 -1.17
CA ARG A 144 -4.92 5.44 -0.32
C ARG A 144 -6.39 5.80 -0.31
N PHE A 145 -7.26 4.83 -0.52
CA PHE A 145 -8.70 5.00 -0.45
C PHE A 145 -9.26 4.16 0.71
N ASN A 146 -10.11 4.78 1.52
CA ASN A 146 -10.81 4.14 2.62
C ASN A 146 -12.31 4.29 2.43
N GLY A 147 -13.03 3.17 2.33
CA GLY A 147 -14.49 3.14 2.19
C GLY A 147 -15.12 2.25 3.24
N VAL A 148 -16.27 2.65 3.77
CA VAL A 148 -17.12 1.82 4.62
C VAL A 148 -18.54 1.84 4.06
N ILE A 149 -19.15 0.67 3.96
CA ILE A 149 -20.53 0.49 3.54
C ILE A 149 -21.22 -0.29 4.64
N LEU A 150 -22.35 0.19 5.16
CA LEU A 150 -23.18 -0.57 6.10
C LEU A 150 -24.40 -1.10 5.37
N ILE A 151 -24.71 -2.36 5.64
CA ILE A 151 -25.70 -3.15 4.92
C ILE A 151 -26.61 -3.80 5.95
N LYS A 152 -27.90 -3.66 5.75
CA LYS A 152 -28.94 -4.30 6.55
C LYS A 152 -29.93 -4.94 5.59
N ASP A 153 -30.28 -6.20 5.86
CA ASP A 153 -31.24 -6.97 5.07
C ASP A 153 -30.93 -6.96 3.54
N GLY A 154 -29.63 -6.98 3.19
CA GLY A 154 -29.16 -7.00 1.79
C GLY A 154 -29.18 -5.65 1.07
N VAL A 155 -29.51 -4.54 1.75
CA VAL A 155 -29.55 -3.19 1.20
C VAL A 155 -28.55 -2.29 1.93
N VAL A 156 -27.85 -1.44 1.17
CA VAL A 156 -26.93 -0.45 1.74
C VAL A 156 -27.74 0.59 2.50
N ILE A 157 -27.44 0.81 3.77
CA ILE A 157 -28.10 1.82 4.61
C ILE A 157 -27.20 3.03 4.90
N TYR A 158 -25.89 2.88 4.74
CA TYR A 158 -24.92 3.95 4.96
C TYR A 158 -23.67 3.73 4.13
N LYS A 159 -23.02 4.83 3.73
CA LYS A 159 -21.70 4.82 3.09
C LYS A 159 -20.84 5.95 3.63
N LEU A 160 -19.56 5.69 3.78
CA LEU A 160 -18.54 6.66 4.17
C LEU A 160 -17.30 6.44 3.30
N THR A 161 -16.71 7.51 2.79
CA THR A 161 -15.47 7.46 2.00
C THR A 161 -14.45 8.44 2.56
N GLY A 162 -13.18 8.13 2.38
CA GLY A 162 -12.06 8.96 2.80
C GLY A 162 -10.73 8.39 2.29
N GLY A 163 -9.64 8.82 2.90
CA GLY A 163 -8.28 8.39 2.54
C GLY A 163 -7.40 9.57 2.14
N GLN A 164 -6.36 9.28 1.35
CA GLN A 164 -5.33 10.21 0.91
C GLN A 164 -5.22 10.15 -0.62
N PRO A 165 -5.76 11.16 -1.35
CA PRO A 165 -5.67 11.22 -2.81
C PRO A 165 -4.23 11.30 -3.32
N HIS A 166 -3.35 11.92 -2.53
CA HIS A 166 -1.92 12.02 -2.83
C HIS A 166 -1.09 11.73 -1.58
N ILE A 167 -0.17 10.78 -1.70
CA ILE A 167 0.83 10.43 -0.70
C ILE A 167 2.18 10.82 -1.28
N HIS A 168 2.95 11.57 -0.51
CA HIS A 168 4.34 11.88 -0.81
C HIS A 168 5.13 11.83 0.49
N GLU A 169 5.95 10.79 0.66
CA GLU A 169 6.73 10.54 1.86
C GLU A 169 8.21 10.37 1.51
N HIS A 170 9.08 10.91 2.34
CA HIS A 170 10.53 10.75 2.24
C HIS A 170 11.02 9.87 3.39
N GLU A 171 11.51 8.68 3.07
CA GLU A 171 12.06 7.74 4.06
C GLU A 171 13.59 7.79 4.02
N ASP A 172 14.22 8.17 5.14
CA ASP A 172 15.68 8.16 5.34
C ASP A 172 16.04 7.10 6.38
N SER A 173 16.49 5.94 5.91
CA SER A 173 16.88 4.81 6.74
C SER A 173 18.40 4.77 6.87
N ARG A 174 18.92 4.88 8.10
CA ARG A 174 20.35 4.72 8.38
C ARG A 174 20.60 3.36 8.99
N ASN A 175 21.51 2.59 8.40
CA ASN A 175 21.86 1.25 8.89
C ASN A 175 23.34 1.22 9.31
N PRO A 176 23.67 1.74 10.50
CA PRO A 176 25.05 2.05 10.89
C PRO A 176 25.98 0.83 11.00
N LEU A 177 25.43 -0.39 10.92
CA LEU A 177 26.16 -1.64 11.16
C LEU A 177 26.23 -2.55 9.90
N GLY A 178 25.78 -2.06 8.75
CA GLY A 178 25.99 -2.70 7.45
C GLY A 178 25.25 -4.04 7.26
N PRO A 179 25.51 -4.75 6.13
CA PRO A 179 24.72 -5.92 5.69
C PRO A 179 24.86 -7.18 6.57
N PHE A 180 25.72 -7.18 7.58
CA PHE A 180 26.00 -8.36 8.43
C PHE A 180 25.07 -8.51 9.63
N GLN A 181 24.19 -7.54 9.91
CA GLN A 181 23.26 -7.62 11.06
C GLN A 181 22.15 -8.68 10.93
N GLY A 182 21.92 -9.26 9.74
CA GLY A 182 20.89 -10.29 9.54
C GLY A 182 21.36 -11.74 9.74
N ILE A 183 22.62 -11.98 10.06
CA ILE A 183 23.22 -13.34 10.05
C ILE A 183 23.14 -14.03 11.43
N GLY A 184 22.68 -13.32 12.47
CA GLY A 184 22.67 -13.82 13.86
C GLY A 184 21.39 -14.52 14.33
N GLU A 185 20.22 -14.22 13.76
CA GLU A 185 18.94 -14.70 14.32
C GLU A 185 18.49 -16.08 13.80
N SER A 186 19.05 -16.56 12.69
CA SER A 186 18.66 -17.84 12.08
C SER A 186 19.37 -19.08 12.68
N ARG A 187 20.21 -18.91 13.72
CA ARG A 187 20.89 -20.02 14.41
C ARG A 187 20.44 -20.31 15.84
N LEU A 188 19.54 -19.51 16.43
CA LEU A 188 19.07 -19.74 17.80
C LEU A 188 17.73 -20.47 17.92
N LEU A 189 17.06 -20.80 16.81
CA LEU A 189 15.86 -21.66 16.82
C LEU A 189 16.15 -23.14 16.54
N ASN A 190 17.41 -23.58 16.69
CA ASN A 190 17.73 -25.00 16.59
C ASN A 190 18.86 -25.42 17.53
N VAL A 191 18.70 -25.17 18.83
CA VAL A 191 19.39 -25.95 19.87
C VAL A 191 18.37 -26.27 20.97
N ARG A 192 17.80 -27.48 20.84
CA ARG A 192 17.11 -28.32 21.84
C ARG A 192 15.89 -27.77 22.58
#